data_AF-A0A452XT80-F1
#
_entry.id   AF-A0A452XT80-F1
#
_cell.length_a   1.000
_cell.length_b   1.000
_cell.length_c   1.000
_cell.angle_alpha   90.00
_cell.angle_beta   90.00
_cell.angle_gamma   90.00
#
_symmetry.space_group_name_H-M   'P 1'
#
loop_
_entity.id
_entity.type
_entity.pdbx_description
1 polymer ?
#
loop_
_entity_poly.entity_id
_entity_poly.type
_entity_poly.pdbx_seq_one_letter_code
_entity_poly.pdbx_strand_id
1 'polypeptide(L)'
;AHPEKETEHPPPPSSRFSPSCVPRSTTRMQPPLGKKTKGRQRRENRLVEDRESRQVTFSKRKSGLWKKASELALLCRASLAVVVFSEAGKGFAFGSPSTDAVLAYAGYGDADVHAAATAAADDVEWEALEALCRETEKKDVEVAAEAAWMSGVGKKVADVQTQAGKRFWWEVDVQTHAGK
;
A
#
# COMPACT_ATOMS: atom_id res chain seq x y z
N ALA A 1 -12.90 60.76 -54.68
CA ALA A 1 -14.23 61.18 -55.12
C ALA A 1 -15.26 60.53 -54.19
N HIS A 2 -16.16 61.33 -53.62
CA HIS A 2 -17.42 60.87 -53.02
C HIS A 2 -18.30 60.12 -54.08
N PRO A 3 -19.52 59.65 -53.76
CA PRO A 3 -19.92 58.57 -52.84
C PRO A 3 -21.03 57.70 -53.49
N GLU A 4 -21.31 56.45 -53.10
CA GLU A 4 -22.65 55.85 -53.40
C GLU A 4 -23.07 54.97 -52.21
N LYS A 5 -23.90 55.51 -51.32
CA LYS A 5 -25.37 55.49 -51.28
C LYS A 5 -25.92 54.22 -50.59
N GLU A 6 -26.30 54.40 -49.33
CA GLU A 6 -27.15 53.50 -48.57
C GLU A 6 -28.56 53.46 -49.17
N THR A 7 -29.16 52.28 -49.19
CA THR A 7 -30.63 52.12 -49.21
C THR A 7 -30.97 50.98 -48.25
N GLU A 8 -31.69 51.32 -47.17
CA GLU A 8 -32.17 50.41 -46.14
C GLU A 8 -33.25 49.45 -46.65
N HIS A 9 -33.30 48.25 -46.07
CA HIS A 9 -34.48 47.38 -46.05
C HIS A 9 -34.81 46.94 -44.61
N PRO A 10 -36.11 46.85 -44.25
CA PRO A 10 -36.59 46.80 -42.87
C PRO A 10 -36.43 45.41 -42.21
N PRO A 11 -36.41 45.34 -40.86
CA PRO A 11 -36.18 44.08 -40.16
C PRO A 11 -37.45 43.19 -40.10
N PRO A 12 -37.30 41.85 -40.17
CA PRO A 12 -38.41 40.91 -40.02
C PRO A 12 -38.82 40.68 -38.54
N PRO A 13 -40.06 40.20 -38.30
CA PRO A 13 -40.71 40.27 -37.00
C PRO A 13 -40.23 39.26 -35.94
N SER A 14 -40.30 39.70 -34.68
CA SER A 14 -39.96 38.96 -33.47
C SER A 14 -40.80 37.69 -33.26
N SER A 15 -40.15 36.53 -33.18
CA SER A 15 -40.78 35.28 -32.74
C SER A 15 -40.74 35.18 -31.20
N ARG A 16 -41.93 35.12 -30.60
CA ARG A 16 -42.11 34.87 -29.17
C ARG A 16 -41.83 33.40 -28.87
N PHE A 17 -40.65 33.11 -28.31
CA PHE A 17 -40.41 31.84 -27.64
C PHE A 17 -40.85 31.94 -26.17
N SER A 18 -41.85 31.15 -25.80
CA SER A 18 -42.22 30.91 -24.39
C SER A 18 -41.39 29.75 -23.84
N PRO A 19 -40.55 29.93 -22.80
CA PRO A 19 -39.92 28.81 -22.14
C PRO A 19 -40.88 28.27 -21.05
N SER A 20 -41.42 27.07 -21.29
CA SER A 20 -42.03 26.27 -20.25
C SER A 20 -40.93 25.76 -19.31
N CYS A 21 -40.71 26.46 -18.20
CA CYS A 21 -39.84 26.01 -17.11
C CYS A 21 -40.54 24.91 -16.31
N VAL A 22 -40.15 23.65 -16.55
CA VAL A 22 -40.50 22.54 -15.65
C VAL A 22 -39.59 22.62 -14.41
N PRO A 23 -40.11 22.59 -13.17
CA PRO A 23 -39.27 22.68 -11.99
C PRO A 23 -38.45 21.39 -11.82
N ARG A 24 -37.13 21.53 -11.89
CA ARG A 24 -36.16 20.47 -11.60
C ARG A 24 -36.28 20.08 -10.14
N SER A 25 -36.63 18.83 -9.88
CA SER A 25 -36.66 18.26 -8.54
C SER A 25 -35.31 18.46 -7.86
N THR A 26 -35.34 19.15 -6.72
CA THR A 26 -34.20 19.30 -5.83
C THR A 26 -33.97 17.98 -5.12
N THR A 27 -33.26 17.05 -5.77
CA THR A 27 -32.62 15.96 -5.04
C THR A 27 -31.65 16.60 -4.06
N ARG A 28 -32.05 16.61 -2.79
CA ARG A 28 -31.24 16.98 -1.63
C ARG A 28 -29.96 16.12 -1.68
N MET A 29 -28.88 16.69 -2.20
CA MET A 29 -27.55 16.10 -2.15
C MET A 29 -27.22 15.90 -0.67
N GLN A 30 -27.24 14.66 -0.20
CA GLN A 30 -26.75 14.33 1.12
C GLN A 30 -25.24 14.60 1.16
N PRO A 31 -24.70 15.21 2.23
CA PRO A 31 -23.28 15.47 2.33
C PRO A 31 -22.48 14.16 2.31
N PRO A 32 -21.30 14.13 1.67
CA PRO A 32 -20.51 12.91 1.57
C PRO A 32 -20.09 12.43 2.96
N LEU A 33 -20.34 11.15 3.23
CA LEU A 33 -19.91 10.45 4.45
C LEU A 33 -18.40 10.67 4.68
N GLY A 34 -18.04 11.18 5.85
CA GLY A 34 -16.67 11.57 6.20
C GLY A 34 -15.63 10.44 6.08
N LYS A 35 -14.34 10.81 6.02
CA LYS A 35 -13.21 9.87 5.88
C LYS A 35 -13.21 8.85 7.03
N LYS A 36 -13.10 7.56 6.69
CA LYS A 36 -13.11 6.43 7.63
C LYS A 36 -11.93 6.39 8.60
N THR A 37 -10.77 6.95 8.21
CA THR A 37 -9.57 7.00 9.06
C THR A 37 -8.86 8.33 8.96
N LYS A 38 -8.03 8.64 9.96
CA LYS A 38 -7.19 9.85 9.98
C LYS A 38 -6.04 9.79 8.95
N GLY A 39 -5.75 8.63 8.35
CA GLY A 39 -4.60 8.42 7.45
C GLY A 39 -3.25 8.39 8.18
N ARG A 40 -2.15 8.44 7.44
CA ARG A 40 -0.79 8.46 8.01
C ARG A 40 -0.58 9.73 8.85
N GLN A 41 -0.41 9.56 10.16
CA GLN A 41 -0.13 10.67 11.07
C GLN A 41 1.37 10.91 11.19
N ARG A 42 1.77 12.19 11.30
CA ARG A 42 3.12 12.56 11.71
C ARG A 42 3.37 12.08 13.13
N ARG A 43 4.52 11.46 13.37
CA ARG A 43 5.01 11.08 14.70
C ARG A 43 6.27 11.89 14.99
N GLU A 44 6.49 12.21 16.26
CA GLU A 44 7.73 12.81 16.73
C GLU A 44 8.88 11.81 16.61
N ASN A 45 10.09 12.28 16.32
CA ASN A 45 11.27 11.42 16.20
C ASN A 45 11.93 11.19 17.57
N ARG A 46 11.19 10.51 18.45
CA ARG A 46 11.63 10.08 19.78
C ARG A 46 11.17 8.65 20.05
N LEU A 47 11.55 8.09 21.20
CA LEU A 47 11.08 6.78 21.64
C LEU A 47 9.54 6.76 21.66
N VAL A 48 8.96 5.65 21.17
CA VAL A 48 7.52 5.42 21.29
C VAL A 48 7.26 4.84 22.67
N GLU A 49 6.66 5.62 23.56
CA GLU A 49 6.45 5.24 24.96
C GLU A 49 5.47 4.06 25.09
N ASP A 50 4.36 4.13 24.37
CA ASP A 50 3.34 3.09 24.39
C ASP A 50 3.85 1.78 23.75
N ARG A 51 3.82 0.69 24.53
CA ARG A 51 4.42 -0.60 24.17
C ARG A 51 3.79 -1.21 22.91
N GLU A 52 2.47 -1.17 22.79
CA GLU A 52 1.75 -1.74 21.65
C GLU A 52 2.06 -0.94 20.37
N SER A 53 1.96 0.38 20.45
CA SER A 53 2.34 1.29 19.36
C SER A 53 3.80 1.13 18.98
N ARG A 54 4.70 0.90 19.94
CA ARG A 54 6.13 0.66 19.71
C ARG A 54 6.35 -0.63 18.96
N GLN A 55 5.70 -1.73 19.36
CA GLN A 55 5.80 -3.02 18.67
C GLN A 55 5.31 -2.94 17.22
N VAL A 56 4.15 -2.29 16.98
CA VAL A 56 3.62 -2.08 15.63
C VAL A 56 4.55 -1.19 14.81
N THR A 57 5.09 -0.13 15.42
CA THR A 57 6.02 0.80 14.77
C THR A 57 7.32 0.11 14.41
N PHE A 58 7.88 -0.71 15.31
CA PHE A 58 9.07 -1.51 15.05
C PHE A 58 8.87 -2.42 13.84
N SER A 59 7.79 -3.22 13.83
CA SER A 59 7.50 -4.13 12.73
C SER A 59 7.38 -3.40 11.39
N LYS A 60 6.66 -2.27 11.36
CA LYS A 60 6.48 -1.46 10.14
C LYS A 60 7.78 -0.80 9.68
N ARG A 61 8.55 -0.18 10.59
CA ARG A 61 9.82 0.47 10.25
C ARG A 61 10.87 -0.54 9.82
N LYS A 62 10.96 -1.70 10.49
CA LYS A 62 11.84 -2.80 10.09
C LYS A 62 11.52 -3.27 8.68
N SER A 63 10.25 -3.56 8.38
CA SER A 63 9.85 -3.94 7.01
C SER A 63 10.18 -2.85 5.97
N GLY A 64 9.89 -1.59 6.26
CA GLY A 64 10.23 -0.48 5.37
C GLY A 64 11.74 -0.29 5.16
N LEU A 65 12.53 -0.46 6.22
CA LEU A 65 13.99 -0.38 6.17
C LEU A 65 14.58 -1.52 5.32
N TRP A 66 14.04 -2.74 5.43
CA TRP A 66 14.49 -3.89 4.63
C TRP A 66 14.26 -3.62 3.13
N LYS A 67 13.08 -3.10 2.78
CA LYS A 67 12.77 -2.71 1.39
C LYS A 67 13.74 -1.65 0.85
N LYS A 68 14.07 -0.65 1.67
CA LYS A 68 15.05 0.38 1.27
C LYS A 68 16.47 -0.15 1.17
N ALA A 69 16.86 -1.05 2.07
CA ALA A 69 18.16 -1.72 2.02
C ALA A 69 18.29 -2.60 0.77
N SER A 70 17.24 -3.35 0.41
CA SER A 70 17.23 -4.16 -0.81
C SER A 70 17.25 -3.32 -2.07
N GLU A 71 16.42 -2.27 -2.15
CA GLU A 71 16.44 -1.32 -3.28
C GLU A 71 17.83 -0.69 -3.45
N LEU A 72 18.48 -0.28 -2.36
CA LEU A 72 19.82 0.33 -2.41
C LEU A 72 20.88 -0.67 -2.86
N ALA A 73 20.88 -1.89 -2.32
CA ALA A 73 21.78 -2.95 -2.74
C ALA A 73 21.60 -3.27 -4.23
N LEU A 74 20.34 -3.35 -4.69
CA LEU A 74 19.98 -3.62 -6.08
C LEU A 74 20.42 -2.49 -7.04
N LEU A 75 19.93 -1.27 -6.82
CA LEU A 75 20.10 -0.16 -7.75
C LEU A 75 21.53 0.38 -7.80
N CYS A 76 22.26 0.27 -6.69
CA CYS A 76 23.60 0.84 -6.58
C CYS A 76 24.71 -0.21 -6.52
N ARG A 77 24.38 -1.51 -6.66
CA ARG A 77 25.34 -2.62 -6.51
C ARG A 77 26.17 -2.52 -5.23
N ALA A 78 25.50 -2.14 -4.14
CA ALA A 78 26.16 -1.85 -2.87
C ALA A 78 26.12 -3.06 -1.94
N SER A 79 27.27 -3.44 -1.39
CA SER A 79 27.36 -4.40 -0.29
C SER A 79 27.00 -3.72 1.03
N LEU A 80 25.98 -4.22 1.72
CA LEU A 80 25.49 -3.62 2.97
C LEU A 80 24.84 -4.65 3.87
N ALA A 81 24.86 -4.38 5.17
CA ALA A 81 24.19 -5.17 6.20
C ALA A 81 23.42 -4.26 7.17
N VAL A 82 22.25 -4.73 7.58
CA VAL A 82 21.37 -4.09 8.57
C VAL A 82 21.08 -5.11 9.66
N VAL A 83 21.49 -4.82 10.90
CA VAL A 83 21.24 -5.65 12.08
C VAL A 83 20.40 -4.86 13.07
N VAL A 84 19.29 -5.43 13.54
CA VAL A 84 18.37 -4.79 14.47
C VAL A 84 17.97 -5.77 15.58
N PHE A 85 18.02 -5.31 16.82
CA PHE A 85 17.53 -6.04 17.98
C PHE A 85 16.21 -5.43 18.46
N SER A 86 15.22 -6.28 18.75
CA SER A 86 14.01 -5.82 19.45
C SER A 86 14.27 -5.73 20.95
N GLU A 87 13.41 -5.02 21.67
CA GLU A 87 13.43 -4.98 23.14
C GLU A 87 13.22 -6.36 23.78
N ALA A 88 12.66 -7.32 23.05
CA ALA A 88 12.52 -8.70 23.48
C ALA A 88 13.81 -9.53 23.29
N GLY A 89 14.93 -8.90 22.90
CA GLY A 89 16.21 -9.56 22.65
C GLY A 89 16.27 -10.35 21.34
N LYS A 90 15.27 -10.22 20.47
CA LYS A 90 15.26 -10.93 19.18
C LYS A 90 16.03 -10.14 18.13
N GLY A 91 17.08 -10.75 17.58
CA GLY A 91 17.86 -10.22 16.46
C GLY A 91 17.15 -10.43 15.12
N PHE A 92 17.33 -9.47 14.22
CA PHE A 92 16.91 -9.52 12.83
C PHE A 92 18.03 -8.95 11.97
N ALA A 93 18.36 -9.63 10.87
CA ALA A 93 19.40 -9.21 9.97
C ALA A 93 18.92 -9.21 8.51
N PHE A 94 19.52 -8.33 7.72
CA PHE A 94 19.50 -8.33 6.26
C PHE A 94 20.91 -8.00 5.78
N GLY A 95 21.39 -8.70 4.76
CA GLY A 95 22.67 -8.37 4.15
C GLY A 95 22.69 -8.78 2.69
N SER A 96 23.43 -8.03 1.90
CA SER A 96 23.69 -8.31 0.49
C SER A 96 25.20 -8.19 0.25
N PRO A 97 25.91 -9.23 -0.22
CA PRO A 97 25.38 -10.54 -0.64
C PRO A 97 24.92 -11.45 0.52
N SER A 98 25.50 -11.31 1.71
CA SER A 98 24.99 -11.91 2.96
C SER A 98 25.42 -11.05 4.14
N THR A 99 24.75 -11.21 5.29
CA THR A 99 25.11 -10.44 6.50
C THR A 99 26.54 -10.76 6.94
N ASP A 100 26.90 -12.04 6.98
CA ASP A 100 28.23 -12.48 7.41
C ASP A 100 29.32 -12.02 6.44
N ALA A 101 29.06 -12.01 5.13
CA ALA A 101 30.02 -11.53 4.15
C ALA A 101 30.37 -10.05 4.34
N VAL A 102 29.35 -9.22 4.59
CA VAL A 102 29.53 -7.79 4.82
C VAL A 102 30.21 -7.53 6.16
N LEU A 103 29.85 -8.28 7.21
CA LEU A 103 30.50 -8.18 8.52
C LEU A 103 31.96 -8.61 8.46
N ALA A 104 32.26 -9.72 7.79
CA ALA A 104 33.63 -10.18 7.57
C ALA A 104 34.45 -9.10 6.86
N TYR A 105 33.95 -8.56 5.74
CA TYR A 105 34.59 -7.44 5.02
C TYR A 105 34.86 -6.22 5.90
N ALA A 106 33.97 -5.94 6.87
CA ALA A 106 34.13 -4.85 7.83
C ALA A 106 35.08 -5.18 9.01
N GLY A 107 35.74 -6.35 9.00
CA GLY A 107 36.64 -6.79 10.06
C GLY A 107 35.92 -7.41 11.27
N TYR A 108 34.62 -7.72 11.15
CA TYR A 108 33.82 -8.39 12.16
C TYR A 108 33.57 -9.85 11.75
N GLY A 109 34.53 -10.75 12.00
CA GLY A 109 34.39 -12.18 11.72
C GLY A 109 35.72 -12.95 11.78
N ASP A 110 35.65 -14.29 11.77
CA ASP A 110 36.82 -15.16 11.65
C ASP A 110 37.46 -15.03 10.25
N ALA A 111 38.80 -15.08 10.19
CA ALA A 111 39.58 -14.80 8.98
C ALA A 111 39.23 -15.71 7.79
N ASP A 112 38.81 -16.96 8.05
CA ASP A 112 38.42 -17.93 7.02
C ASP A 112 37.10 -17.56 6.32
N VAL A 113 36.18 -16.89 7.03
CA VAL A 113 34.91 -16.40 6.46
C VAL A 113 35.16 -15.21 5.53
N HIS A 114 36.22 -14.44 5.79
CA HIS A 114 36.60 -13.26 5.01
C HIS A 114 37.08 -13.60 3.58
N ALA A 115 37.76 -14.75 3.41
CA ALA A 115 38.20 -15.24 2.10
C ALA A 115 37.05 -15.85 1.27
N ALA A 116 36.13 -16.57 1.91
CA ALA A 116 34.94 -17.11 1.25
C ALA A 116 33.93 -16.01 0.86
N ALA A 117 33.78 -14.98 1.71
CA ALA A 117 32.89 -13.84 1.48
C ALA A 117 33.34 -12.94 0.32
N THR A 118 34.65 -12.78 0.12
CA THR A 118 35.21 -12.02 -1.01
C THR A 118 35.04 -12.78 -2.33
N ALA A 119 35.23 -14.10 -2.33
CA ALA A 119 34.96 -14.93 -3.52
C ALA A 119 33.45 -14.97 -3.88
N ALA A 120 32.56 -15.05 -2.88
CA ALA A 120 31.11 -15.07 -3.10
C ALA A 120 30.52 -13.70 -3.53
N ALA A 121 31.26 -12.61 -3.38
CA ALA A 121 30.83 -11.28 -3.81
C ALA A 121 30.99 -11.06 -5.33
N ASP A 122 31.89 -11.81 -5.99
CA ASP A 122 32.15 -11.69 -7.42
C ASP A 122 31.23 -12.57 -8.30
N ASP A 123 30.63 -13.63 -7.73
CA ASP A 123 29.73 -14.58 -8.43
C ASP A 123 28.24 -14.41 -8.01
N VAL A 124 27.80 -13.18 -7.73
CA VAL A 124 26.38 -12.94 -7.47
C VAL A 124 25.60 -13.10 -8.78
N GLU A 125 25.01 -14.28 -8.97
CA GLU A 125 23.98 -14.62 -9.96
C GLU A 125 22.76 -13.70 -9.77
N TRP A 126 22.92 -12.48 -10.28
CA TRP A 126 22.00 -11.37 -10.12
C TRP A 126 20.62 -11.67 -10.71
N GLU A 127 20.59 -12.45 -11.80
CA GLU A 127 19.37 -12.89 -12.44
C GLU A 127 18.54 -13.83 -11.55
N ALA A 128 19.20 -14.72 -10.80
CA ALA A 128 18.52 -15.60 -9.86
C ALA A 128 17.93 -14.83 -8.68
N LEU A 129 18.63 -13.79 -8.20
CA LEU A 129 18.14 -12.92 -7.13
C LEU A 129 16.95 -12.06 -7.61
N GLU A 130 17.02 -11.51 -8.82
CA GLU A 130 15.91 -10.78 -9.44
C GLU A 130 14.69 -11.69 -9.68
N ALA A 131 14.91 -12.92 -10.14
CA ALA A 131 13.85 -13.91 -10.32
C ALA A 131 13.16 -14.24 -8.98
N LEU A 132 13.94 -14.43 -7.91
CA LEU A 132 13.42 -14.68 -6.57
C LEU A 132 12.64 -13.46 -6.04
N CYS A 133 13.13 -12.25 -6.27
CA CYS A 133 12.40 -11.02 -5.93
C CYS A 133 11.04 -10.95 -6.64
N ARG A 134 11.00 -11.19 -7.95
CA ARG A 134 9.74 -11.23 -8.72
C ARG A 134 8.79 -12.32 -8.21
N GLU A 135 9.34 -13.47 -7.85
CA GLU A 135 8.54 -14.58 -7.33
C GLU A 135 7.95 -14.27 -5.95
N THR A 136 8.72 -13.57 -5.10
CA THR A 136 8.27 -13.13 -3.79
C THR A 136 7.21 -12.02 -3.92
N GLU A 137 7.41 -11.07 -4.83
CA GLU A 137 6.41 -10.04 -5.15
C GLU A 137 5.11 -10.65 -5.69
N LYS A 138 5.20 -11.68 -6.53
CA LYS A 138 4.04 -12.42 -7.04
C LYS A 138 3.27 -13.10 -5.91
N LYS A 139 3.98 -13.77 -5.00
CA LYS A 139 3.37 -14.40 -3.81
C LYS A 139 2.77 -13.36 -2.86
N ASP A 140 3.40 -12.20 -2.67
CA ASP A 140 2.86 -11.11 -1.87
C ASP A 140 1.54 -10.57 -2.44
N VAL A 141 1.43 -10.46 -3.77
CA VAL A 141 0.18 -10.07 -4.44
C VAL A 141 -0.90 -11.13 -4.25
N GLU A 142 -0.55 -12.41 -4.37
CA GLU A 142 -1.48 -13.52 -4.17
C GLU A 142 -1.98 -13.58 -2.71
N VAL A 143 -1.07 -13.50 -1.74
CA VAL A 143 -1.40 -13.43 -0.30
C VAL A 143 -2.25 -12.19 0.01
N ALA A 144 -1.98 -11.06 -0.63
CA ALA A 144 -2.81 -9.86 -0.48
C ALA A 144 -4.22 -10.05 -1.06
N ALA A 145 -4.35 -10.75 -2.19
CA ALA A 145 -5.64 -11.10 -2.79
C ALA A 145 -6.43 -12.08 -1.90
N GLU A 146 -5.77 -13.10 -1.35
CA GLU A 146 -6.36 -14.02 -0.38
C GLU A 146 -6.80 -13.29 0.89
N ALA A 147 -5.96 -12.40 1.43
CA ALA A 147 -6.30 -11.59 2.59
C ALA A 147 -7.50 -10.65 2.32
N ALA A 148 -7.59 -10.08 1.11
CA ALA A 148 -8.73 -9.27 0.70
C ALA A 148 -10.01 -10.11 0.58
N TRP A 149 -9.91 -11.33 0.05
CA TRP A 149 -11.03 -12.28 -0.02
C TRP A 149 -11.50 -12.68 1.38
N MET A 150 -10.58 -13.06 2.27
CA MET A 150 -10.86 -13.39 3.67
C MET A 150 -11.52 -12.23 4.42
N SER A 151 -11.07 -10.99 4.17
CA SER A 151 -11.72 -9.80 4.71
C SER A 151 -13.14 -9.60 4.17
N GLY A 152 -13.37 -9.90 2.89
CA GLY A 152 -14.69 -9.85 2.27
C GLY A 152 -15.65 -10.88 2.86
N VAL A 153 -15.18 -12.11 3.10
CA VAL A 153 -15.93 -13.16 3.79
C VAL A 153 -16.28 -12.72 5.22
N GLY A 154 -15.30 -12.17 5.97
CA GLY A 154 -15.53 -11.67 7.32
C GLY A 154 -16.62 -10.58 7.41
N LYS A 155 -16.72 -9.70 6.41
CA LYS A 155 -17.79 -8.68 6.34
C LYS A 155 -19.16 -9.32 6.11
N LYS A 156 -19.27 -10.27 5.17
CA LYS A 156 -20.53 -11.00 4.91
C LYS A 156 -21.01 -11.73 6.17
N VAL A 157 -20.10 -12.39 6.90
CA VAL A 157 -20.42 -13.07 8.15
C VAL A 157 -20.90 -12.07 9.21
N ALA A 158 -20.27 -10.90 9.33
CA ALA A 158 -20.69 -9.85 10.27
C ALA A 158 -22.06 -9.24 9.93
N ASP A 159 -22.36 -9.07 8.63
CA ASP A 159 -23.67 -8.57 8.18
C ASP A 159 -24.79 -9.57 8.50
N VAL A 160 -24.57 -10.87 8.24
CA VAL A 160 -25.51 -11.94 8.58
C VAL A 160 -25.68 -12.07 10.10
N GLN A 161 -24.59 -11.94 10.86
CA GLN A 161 -24.64 -11.91 12.33
C GLN A 161 -25.54 -10.78 12.85
N THR A 162 -25.38 -9.58 12.28
CA THR A 162 -26.17 -8.40 12.65
C THR A 162 -27.65 -8.59 12.29
N GLN A 163 -27.92 -9.18 11.13
CA GLN A 163 -29.29 -9.47 10.67
C GLN A 163 -29.98 -10.56 11.51
N ALA A 164 -29.23 -11.56 11.99
CA ALA A 164 -29.74 -12.64 12.84
C ALA A 164 -29.85 -12.26 14.33
N GLY A 165 -29.42 -11.04 14.72
CA GLY A 165 -29.40 -10.59 16.11
C GLY A 165 -28.48 -11.41 17.01
N LYS A 166 -27.50 -12.14 16.44
CA LYS A 166 -26.63 -13.05 17.19
C LYS A 166 -25.38 -12.33 17.68
N ARG A 167 -24.89 -12.71 18.86
CA ARG A 167 -23.82 -11.98 19.54
C ARG A 167 -22.45 -12.41 19.05
N PHE A 168 -22.33 -13.64 18.55
CA PHE A 168 -21.07 -14.18 18.07
C PHE A 168 -21.18 -14.76 16.67
N TRP A 169 -20.11 -14.62 15.88
CA TRP A 169 -20.10 -15.02 14.46
C TRP A 169 -20.22 -16.53 14.25
N TRP A 170 -19.77 -17.36 15.20
CA TRP A 170 -19.94 -18.83 15.16
C TRP A 170 -21.35 -19.28 15.52
N GLU A 171 -22.20 -18.40 16.02
CA GLU A 171 -23.62 -18.70 16.23
C GLU A 171 -24.42 -18.55 14.93
N VAL A 172 -23.82 -18.00 13.87
CA VAL A 172 -24.44 -17.90 12.54
C VAL A 172 -24.28 -19.22 11.80
N ASP A 173 -25.39 -19.83 11.37
CA ASP A 173 -25.33 -21.00 10.49
C ASP A 173 -24.83 -20.57 9.10
N VAL A 174 -23.55 -20.84 8.83
CA VAL A 174 -22.92 -20.55 7.52
C VAL A 174 -23.47 -21.47 6.41
N GLN A 175 -24.13 -22.58 6.77
CA GLN A 175 -24.57 -23.61 5.82
C GLN A 175 -26.00 -23.45 5.25
N THR A 176 -26.81 -22.49 5.72
CA THR A 176 -28.22 -22.35 5.26
C THR A 176 -28.42 -21.55 3.97
N HIS A 177 -27.37 -21.01 3.35
CA HIS A 177 -27.48 -20.22 2.11
C HIS A 177 -26.58 -20.67 0.95
N ALA A 178 -25.93 -21.84 1.03
CA ALA A 178 -25.32 -22.48 -0.13
C ALA A 178 -26.39 -23.18 -0.98
N GLY A 179 -27.27 -22.40 -1.60
CA GLY A 179 -28.39 -22.94 -2.38
C GLY A 179 -29.24 -21.87 -3.04
N LYS A 180 -28.69 -21.23 -4.08
CA LYS A 180 -29.32 -20.87 -5.36
C LYS A 180 -28.36 -20.06 -6.22
#